data_AF-A0A318EKH4-F1
#
_entry.id   AF-A0A318EKH4-F1
#
_cell.length_a   1.000
_cell.length_b   1.000
_cell.length_c   1.000
_cell.angle_alpha   90.00
_cell.angle_beta   90.00
_cell.angle_gamma   90.00
#
_symmetry.space_group_name_H-M   'P 1'
#
loop_
_entity.id
_entity.type
_entity.pdbx_description
1 polymer ?
#
loop_
_entity_poly.entity_id
_entity_poly.type
_entity_poly.pdbx_seq_one_letter_code
_entity_poly.pdbx_strand_id
1 'polypeptide(L)'
;MKRSTDRARQLAAASLVLLLAACGSVQQRPPSAEPSPTTGEAQTEPDKGNPQQRFDAALQMLRDGQVGEAEEAFRTVAQDFPEHAGPWTNLGILFARSNRRPQAIGALARAAQLKPDNKIALNWLGILYRESGDFERARASYERALAIDSGYAFAHYNLGLLLDAHLRRPTDALPHYREYLRLTGGDDLRVMAWVAQIEAENPPAEAPASAAPPDGSEVQP
;
A
#
# COMPACT_ATOMS: atom_id res chain seq x y z
N MET A 1 -18.81 41.24 -26.85
CA MET A 1 -18.61 40.91 -28.28
C MET A 1 -18.25 42.17 -29.06
N LYS A 2 -16.99 42.35 -29.46
CA LYS A 2 -16.54 43.25 -30.53
C LYS A 2 -15.20 42.71 -31.07
N ARG A 3 -15.16 42.50 -32.39
CA ARG A 3 -14.05 41.95 -33.18
C ARG A 3 -13.16 43.09 -33.69
N SER A 4 -11.87 42.84 -33.83
CA SER A 4 -10.95 43.43 -34.82
C SER A 4 -9.64 42.65 -34.64
N THR A 5 -9.11 41.90 -35.61
CA THR A 5 -8.46 42.43 -36.81
C THR A 5 -8.49 41.40 -37.93
N ASP A 6 -8.74 41.89 -39.15
CA ASP A 6 -8.81 41.12 -40.39
C ASP A 6 -7.62 41.53 -41.29
N ARG A 7 -7.06 40.54 -42.01
CA ARG A 7 -6.36 40.61 -43.33
C ARG A 7 -4.94 41.17 -43.44
N ALA A 8 -4.05 40.28 -43.90
CA ALA A 8 -3.36 40.49 -45.19
C ALA A 8 -3.08 39.13 -45.87
N ARG A 9 -3.52 39.00 -47.12
CA ARG A 9 -3.31 37.87 -48.05
C ARG A 9 -2.32 38.31 -49.13
N GLN A 10 -1.62 37.34 -49.73
CA GLN A 10 -1.28 37.15 -51.18
C GLN A 10 0.05 36.36 -51.27
N LEU A 11 0.10 35.09 -51.72
CA LEU A 11 -0.11 34.45 -53.05
C LEU A 11 0.93 34.84 -54.13
N ALA A 12 1.73 33.84 -54.57
CA ALA A 12 2.17 33.68 -55.97
C ALA A 12 2.61 32.22 -56.26
N ALA A 13 2.17 31.73 -57.43
CA ALA A 13 2.30 30.38 -58.00
C ALA A 13 3.67 30.15 -58.70
N ALA A 14 4.29 28.96 -58.61
CA ALA A 14 4.23 27.77 -59.50
C ALA A 14 4.95 27.90 -60.87
N SER A 15 5.81 26.93 -61.19
CA SER A 15 6.01 26.39 -62.55
C SER A 15 6.76 25.06 -62.56
N LEU A 16 6.40 24.25 -63.56
CA LEU A 16 6.50 22.80 -63.74
C LEU A 16 7.55 22.45 -64.81
N VAL A 17 8.28 21.35 -64.69
CA VAL A 17 8.89 20.64 -65.84
C VAL A 17 8.76 19.13 -65.66
N LEU A 18 8.07 18.49 -66.62
CA LEU A 18 7.99 17.04 -66.85
C LEU A 18 9.24 16.53 -67.58
N LEU A 19 9.62 15.26 -67.39
CA LEU A 19 10.06 14.35 -68.46
C LEU A 19 10.17 12.87 -68.00
N LEU A 20 9.31 12.05 -68.62
CA LEU A 20 9.40 10.65 -69.10
C LEU A 20 10.17 9.54 -68.36
N ALA A 21 9.49 8.39 -68.30
CA ALA A 21 9.91 7.10 -67.77
C ALA A 21 10.94 6.35 -68.63
N ALA A 22 11.77 5.54 -67.98
CA ALA A 22 12.36 4.32 -68.56
C ALA A 22 12.67 3.30 -67.46
N CYS A 23 11.98 2.16 -67.50
CA CYS A 23 12.34 0.95 -66.76
C CYS A 23 13.60 0.33 -67.37
N GLY A 24 14.61 0.05 -66.55
CA GLY A 24 15.82 -0.65 -66.94
C GLY A 24 16.46 -1.34 -65.74
N SER A 25 16.26 -2.65 -65.66
CA SER A 25 16.77 -3.56 -64.63
C SER A 25 18.30 -3.62 -64.61
N VAL A 26 18.91 -3.24 -63.48
CA VAL A 26 20.32 -3.53 -63.17
C VAL A 26 20.36 -4.53 -62.03
N GLN A 27 20.85 -5.72 -62.35
CA GLN A 27 21.13 -6.82 -61.44
C GLN A 27 22.15 -6.35 -60.38
N GLN A 28 21.74 -6.22 -59.12
CA GLN A 28 22.68 -6.01 -58.01
C GLN A 28 23.43 -7.32 -57.72
N ARG A 29 24.74 -7.27 -57.88
CA ARG A 29 25.69 -8.26 -57.38
C ARG A 29 25.72 -8.13 -55.84
N PRO A 30 25.59 -9.20 -55.04
CA PRO A 30 25.66 -9.05 -53.60
C PRO A 30 27.09 -8.66 -53.20
N PRO A 31 27.30 -7.60 -52.40
CA PRO A 31 28.58 -7.42 -51.73
C PRO A 31 28.72 -8.47 -50.62
N SER A 32 29.91 -9.06 -50.58
CA SER A 32 30.38 -10.07 -49.64
C SER A 32 29.99 -9.76 -48.20
N ALA A 33 29.58 -10.79 -47.46
CA ALA A 33 29.36 -10.73 -46.03
C ALA A 33 30.58 -10.11 -45.32
N GLU A 34 30.40 -8.91 -44.77
CA GLU A 34 31.30 -8.38 -43.77
C GLU A 34 31.19 -9.24 -42.51
N PRO A 35 32.31 -9.56 -41.83
CA PRO A 35 32.25 -10.26 -40.55
C PRO A 35 31.51 -9.37 -39.55
N SER A 36 30.45 -9.92 -38.96
CA SER A 36 29.69 -9.26 -37.89
C SER A 36 30.64 -8.80 -36.78
N PRO A 37 30.47 -7.58 -36.23
CA PRO A 37 31.27 -7.16 -35.10
C PRO A 37 31.01 -8.10 -33.93
N THR A 38 32.11 -8.69 -33.48
CA THR A 38 32.26 -9.54 -32.31
C THR A 38 31.58 -8.92 -31.10
N THR A 39 30.71 -9.72 -30.47
CA THR A 39 30.43 -9.78 -29.04
C THR A 39 30.54 -8.45 -28.31
N GLY A 40 29.39 -7.78 -28.12
CA GLY A 40 29.27 -6.72 -27.13
C GLY A 40 29.81 -7.23 -25.79
N GLU A 41 30.77 -6.50 -25.24
CA GLU A 41 31.24 -6.67 -23.88
C GLU A 41 30.01 -6.68 -22.98
N ALA A 42 29.65 -7.87 -22.49
CA ALA A 42 28.66 -8.00 -21.44
C ALA A 42 29.24 -7.22 -20.26
N GLN A 43 28.71 -6.02 -20.03
CA GLN A 43 29.00 -5.24 -18.84
C GLN A 43 28.57 -6.12 -17.67
N THR A 44 29.55 -6.77 -17.06
CA THR A 44 29.32 -7.54 -15.83
C THR A 44 28.92 -6.52 -14.79
N GLU A 45 27.62 -6.47 -14.47
CA GLU A 45 27.10 -5.72 -13.33
C GLU A 45 28.01 -5.99 -12.13
N PRO A 46 28.47 -4.94 -11.41
CA PRO A 46 29.31 -5.13 -10.24
C PRO A 46 28.62 -6.07 -9.25
N ASP A 47 29.39 -6.96 -8.61
CA ASP A 47 28.85 -7.87 -7.60
C ASP A 47 28.21 -7.06 -6.46
N LYS A 48 26.87 -7.06 -6.41
CA LYS A 48 26.06 -6.33 -5.43
C LYS A 48 26.04 -7.02 -4.06
N GLY A 49 26.70 -8.18 -3.93
CA GLY A 49 26.75 -9.00 -2.73
C GLY A 49 25.42 -9.69 -2.40
N ASN A 50 25.30 -10.21 -1.18
CA ASN A 50 24.09 -10.91 -0.73
C ASN A 50 23.02 -9.93 -0.21
N PRO A 51 21.79 -9.92 -0.76
CA PRO A 51 20.73 -9.01 -0.34
C PRO A 51 20.30 -9.20 1.11
N GLN A 52 20.23 -10.45 1.58
CA GLN A 52 19.81 -10.79 2.93
C GLN A 52 20.80 -10.25 3.97
N GLN A 53 22.10 -10.46 3.76
CA GLN A 53 23.14 -9.94 4.67
C GLN A 53 23.11 -8.40 4.77
N ARG A 54 22.95 -7.72 3.63
CA ARG A 54 22.84 -6.24 3.61
C ARG A 54 21.57 -5.75 4.30
N PHE A 55 20.46 -6.46 4.10
CA PHE A 55 19.20 -6.17 4.78
C PHE A 55 19.32 -6.38 6.30
N ASP A 56 19.97 -7.45 6.75
CA ASP A 56 20.19 -7.74 8.17
C ASP A 56 21.09 -6.69 8.84
N ALA A 57 22.10 -6.18 8.13
CA ALA A 57 22.92 -5.07 8.59
C ALA A 57 22.11 -3.77 8.74
N ALA A 58 21.23 -3.46 7.79
CA ALA A 58 20.33 -2.30 7.89
C ALA A 58 19.33 -2.42 9.06
N LEU A 59 18.83 -3.64 9.33
CA LEU A 59 18.01 -3.92 10.51
C LEU A 59 18.81 -3.76 11.82
N GLN A 60 20.09 -4.11 11.83
CA GLN A 60 20.96 -3.91 12.99
C GLN A 60 21.16 -2.42 13.28
N MET A 61 21.43 -1.61 12.26
CA MET A 61 21.51 -0.15 12.39
C MET A 61 20.23 0.45 13.01
N LEU A 62 19.03 -0.05 12.63
CA LEU A 62 17.79 0.36 13.30
C LEU A 62 17.73 -0.01 14.77
N ARG A 63 18.18 -1.22 15.14
CA ARG A 63 18.24 -1.65 16.55
C ARG A 63 19.20 -0.78 17.36
N ASP A 64 20.27 -0.33 16.74
CA ASP A 64 21.29 0.53 17.36
C ASP A 64 20.90 2.02 17.36
N GLY A 65 19.71 2.36 16.84
CA GLY A 65 19.19 3.72 16.79
C GLY A 65 19.79 4.60 15.67
N GLN A 66 20.61 4.03 14.80
CA GLN A 66 21.22 4.70 13.64
C GLN A 66 20.21 4.83 12.49
N VAL A 67 19.11 5.56 12.72
CA VAL A 67 17.95 5.62 11.81
C VAL A 67 18.33 6.14 10.42
N GLY A 68 19.20 7.15 10.34
CA GLY A 68 19.62 7.73 9.05
C GLY A 68 20.46 6.76 8.22
N GLU A 69 21.42 6.08 8.85
CA GLU A 69 22.26 5.06 8.19
C GLU A 69 21.42 3.87 7.74
N ALA A 70 20.46 3.43 8.57
CA ALA A 70 19.54 2.37 8.20
C ALA A 70 18.65 2.75 7.01
N GLU A 71 18.11 3.97 6.97
CA GLU A 71 17.30 4.44 5.83
C GLU A 71 18.11 4.38 4.53
N GLU A 72 19.37 4.85 4.55
CA GLU A 72 20.24 4.77 3.39
C GLU A 72 20.57 3.32 3.02
N ALA A 73 20.90 2.48 4.00
CA ALA A 73 21.19 1.08 3.77
C ALA A 73 19.99 0.36 3.13
N PHE A 74 18.76 0.54 3.62
CA PHE A 74 17.58 -0.03 2.98
C PHE A 74 17.36 0.51 1.57
N ARG A 75 17.64 1.80 1.32
CA ARG A 75 17.54 2.39 -0.03
C ARG A 75 18.50 1.70 -1.00
N THR A 76 19.75 1.47 -0.60
CA THR A 76 20.72 0.76 -1.45
C THR A 76 20.26 -0.67 -1.73
N VAL A 77 19.75 -1.41 -0.73
CA VAL A 77 19.25 -2.78 -0.95
C VAL A 77 18.02 -2.77 -1.86
N ALA A 78 17.10 -1.82 -1.69
CA ALA A 78 15.91 -1.68 -2.53
C ALA A 78 16.24 -1.29 -3.99
N GLN A 79 17.34 -0.57 -4.22
CA GLN A 79 17.83 -0.21 -5.54
C GLN A 79 18.54 -1.38 -6.22
N ASP A 80 19.41 -2.07 -5.49
CA ASP A 80 20.22 -3.18 -6.01
C ASP A 80 19.41 -4.45 -6.21
N PHE A 81 18.39 -4.66 -5.38
CA PHE A 81 17.53 -5.85 -5.36
C PHE A 81 16.04 -5.46 -5.30
N PRO A 82 15.50 -4.86 -6.37
CA PRO A 82 14.18 -4.22 -6.38
C PRO A 82 12.99 -5.18 -6.21
N GLU A 83 13.21 -6.49 -6.26
CA GLU A 83 12.26 -7.57 -6.00
C GLU A 83 12.13 -7.97 -4.52
N HIS A 84 13.05 -7.50 -3.66
CA HIS A 84 13.02 -7.81 -2.24
C HIS A 84 12.05 -6.88 -1.48
N ALA A 85 10.97 -7.43 -0.94
CA ALA A 85 9.92 -6.65 -0.26
C ALA A 85 10.34 -6.08 1.12
N GLY A 86 11.32 -6.69 1.78
CA GLY A 86 11.76 -6.32 3.13
C GLY A 86 12.27 -4.87 3.24
N PRO A 87 13.24 -4.44 2.41
CA PRO A 87 13.71 -3.06 2.37
C PRO A 87 12.60 -2.03 2.11
N TRP A 88 11.69 -2.31 1.16
CA TRP A 88 10.55 -1.44 0.86
C TRP A 88 9.60 -1.29 2.05
N THR A 89 9.35 -2.37 2.79
CA THR A 89 8.53 -2.33 4.01
C THR A 89 9.16 -1.40 5.05
N ASN A 90 10.47 -1.55 5.30
CA ASN A 90 11.17 -0.76 6.32
C ASN A 90 11.30 0.72 5.91
N LEU A 91 11.64 1.02 4.66
CA LEU A 91 11.61 2.38 4.13
C LEU A 91 10.24 3.03 4.30
N GLY A 92 9.17 2.29 3.98
CA GLY A 92 7.80 2.73 4.17
C GLY A 92 7.49 3.16 5.60
N ILE A 93 7.90 2.34 6.58
CA ILE A 93 7.71 2.62 8.00
C ILE A 93 8.53 3.83 8.44
N LEU A 94 9.79 3.93 8.01
CA LEU A 94 10.67 5.06 8.33
C LEU A 94 10.12 6.37 7.77
N PHE A 95 9.67 6.36 6.52
CA PHE A 95 9.04 7.52 5.90
C PHE A 95 7.75 7.92 6.62
N ALA A 96 6.92 6.94 7.04
CA ALA A 96 5.71 7.23 7.81
C ALA A 96 6.02 7.92 9.14
N ARG A 97 6.99 7.39 9.90
CA ARG A 97 7.45 7.96 11.18
C ARG A 97 8.03 9.36 11.05
N SER A 98 8.66 9.65 9.91
CA SER A 98 9.21 10.98 9.58
C SER A 98 8.20 11.89 8.85
N ASN A 99 6.90 11.54 8.85
CA ASN A 99 5.81 12.28 8.20
C ASN A 99 6.02 12.52 6.68
N ARG A 100 6.86 11.71 6.02
CA ARG A 100 7.10 11.71 4.57
C ARG A 100 6.06 10.85 3.85
N ARG A 101 4.77 11.21 4.01
CA ARG A 101 3.63 10.34 3.65
C ARG A 101 3.63 9.86 2.19
N PRO A 102 3.88 10.68 1.16
CA PRO A 102 3.88 10.19 -0.22
C PRO A 102 4.92 9.10 -0.47
N GLN A 103 6.11 9.25 0.13
CA GLN A 103 7.19 8.27 0.03
C GLN A 103 6.85 6.99 0.80
N ALA A 104 6.22 7.13 1.97
CA ALA A 104 5.74 6.01 2.76
C ALA A 104 4.73 5.15 1.99
N ILE A 105 3.70 5.77 1.41
CA ILE A 105 2.69 5.08 0.61
C ILE A 105 3.35 4.37 -0.58
N GLY A 106 4.24 5.05 -1.32
CA GLY A 106 4.94 4.45 -2.46
C GLY A 106 5.75 3.20 -2.08
N ALA A 107 6.54 3.29 -1.00
CA ALA A 107 7.37 2.18 -0.53
C ALA A 107 6.53 1.01 0.00
N LEU A 108 5.49 1.26 0.80
CA LEU A 108 4.61 0.21 1.32
C LEU A 108 3.77 -0.44 0.22
N ALA A 109 3.28 0.34 -0.75
CA ALA A 109 2.57 -0.20 -1.91
C ALA A 109 3.48 -1.10 -2.75
N ARG A 110 4.76 -0.71 -2.94
CA ARG A 110 5.75 -1.57 -3.60
C ARG A 110 5.99 -2.86 -2.82
N ALA A 111 6.13 -2.78 -1.49
CA ALA A 111 6.28 -3.96 -0.64
C ALA A 111 5.07 -4.90 -0.75
N ALA A 112 3.84 -4.37 -0.73
CA ALA A 112 2.61 -5.14 -0.86
C ALA A 112 2.39 -5.70 -2.28
N GLN A 113 2.94 -5.06 -3.31
CA GLN A 113 2.93 -5.60 -4.68
C GLN A 113 3.88 -6.80 -4.80
N LEU A 114 5.09 -6.68 -4.25
CA LEU A 114 6.10 -7.74 -4.27
C LEU A 114 5.70 -8.93 -3.39
N LYS A 115 5.08 -8.63 -2.24
CA LYS A 115 4.65 -9.61 -1.26
C LYS A 115 3.20 -9.32 -0.82
N PRO A 116 2.19 -9.85 -1.54
CA PRO A 116 0.77 -9.58 -1.28
C PRO A 116 0.26 -10.00 0.09
N ASP A 117 0.95 -10.93 0.76
CA ASP A 117 0.71 -11.44 2.12
C ASP A 117 1.50 -10.67 3.20
N ASN A 118 2.08 -9.51 2.87
CA ASN A 118 2.76 -8.67 3.84
C ASN A 118 1.75 -7.86 4.69
N LYS A 119 1.20 -8.49 5.73
CA LYS A 119 0.27 -7.88 6.69
C LYS A 119 0.82 -6.60 7.35
N ILE A 120 2.13 -6.50 7.55
CA ILE A 120 2.77 -5.32 8.14
C ILE A 120 2.64 -4.13 7.18
N ALA A 121 2.99 -4.32 5.90
CA ALA A 121 2.86 -3.28 4.89
C ALA A 121 1.40 -2.84 4.71
N LEU A 122 0.46 -3.80 4.68
CA LEU A 122 -0.97 -3.53 4.59
C LEU A 122 -1.50 -2.72 5.78
N ASN A 123 -1.12 -3.08 7.01
CA ASN A 123 -1.52 -2.30 8.18
C ASN A 123 -0.97 -0.87 8.16
N TRP A 124 0.28 -0.66 7.73
CA TRP A 124 0.83 0.69 7.59
C TRP A 124 0.17 1.50 6.47
N LEU A 125 -0.18 0.87 5.34
CA LEU A 125 -1.00 1.53 4.31
C LEU A 125 -2.36 1.93 4.89
N GLY A 126 -2.99 1.05 5.68
CA GLY A 126 -4.23 1.35 6.36
C GLY A 126 -4.14 2.58 7.27
N ILE A 127 -3.05 2.70 8.03
CA ILE A 127 -2.78 3.87 8.90
C ILE A 127 -2.69 5.14 8.06
N LEU A 128 -1.88 5.12 7.00
CA LEU A 128 -1.66 6.28 6.14
C LEU A 128 -2.94 6.70 5.39
N TYR A 129 -3.76 5.75 4.94
CA TYR A 129 -5.04 6.04 4.31
C TYR A 129 -6.06 6.62 5.30
N ARG A 130 -6.11 6.12 6.54
CA ARG A 130 -6.95 6.69 7.60
C ARG A 130 -6.54 8.13 7.88
N GLU A 131 -5.24 8.40 8.01
CA GLU A 131 -4.71 9.75 8.23
C GLU A 131 -4.97 10.73 7.08
N SER A 132 -5.16 10.23 5.85
CA SER A 132 -5.57 11.03 4.70
C SER A 132 -7.08 11.13 4.50
N GLY A 133 -7.89 10.52 5.38
CA GLY A 133 -9.35 10.50 5.28
C GLY A 133 -9.89 9.50 4.24
N ASP A 134 -9.05 8.64 3.67
CA ASP A 134 -9.47 7.59 2.74
C ASP A 134 -9.85 6.33 3.53
N PHE A 135 -11.00 6.40 4.16
CA PHE A 135 -11.45 5.37 5.09
C PHE A 135 -11.78 4.03 4.41
N GLU A 136 -12.20 4.06 3.14
CA GLU A 136 -12.45 2.84 2.36
C GLU A 136 -11.15 2.06 2.12
N ARG A 137 -10.10 2.71 1.62
CA ARG A 137 -8.80 2.03 1.44
C ARG A 137 -8.16 1.67 2.78
N ALA A 138 -8.37 2.47 3.82
CA ALA A 138 -7.91 2.13 5.16
C ALA A 138 -8.52 0.81 5.65
N ARG A 139 -9.85 0.72 5.60
CA ARG A 139 -10.61 -0.46 5.99
C ARG A 139 -10.18 -1.69 5.22
N ALA A 140 -10.15 -1.61 3.88
CA ALA A 140 -9.75 -2.70 3.01
C ALA A 140 -8.33 -3.21 3.32
N SER A 141 -7.41 -2.30 3.68
CA SER A 141 -6.03 -2.66 4.02
C SER A 141 -5.95 -3.41 5.35
N TYR A 142 -6.69 -2.97 6.38
CA TYR A 142 -6.76 -3.68 7.66
C TYR A 142 -7.44 -5.03 7.53
N GLU A 143 -8.56 -5.11 6.81
CA GLU A 143 -9.29 -6.37 6.57
C GLU A 143 -8.41 -7.37 5.80
N ARG A 144 -7.64 -6.93 4.79
CA ARG A 144 -6.64 -7.81 4.13
C ARG A 144 -5.55 -8.28 5.08
N ALA A 145 -5.04 -7.42 5.96
CA ALA A 145 -4.05 -7.81 6.95
C ALA A 145 -4.59 -8.91 7.89
N LEU A 146 -5.86 -8.79 8.31
CA LEU A 146 -6.55 -9.79 9.13
C LEU A 146 -6.92 -11.07 8.37
N ALA A 147 -7.18 -10.97 7.06
CA ALA A 147 -7.38 -12.15 6.22
C ALA A 147 -6.11 -12.99 6.05
N ILE A 148 -4.93 -12.34 6.08
CA ILE A 148 -3.63 -13.02 6.05
C ILE A 148 -3.29 -13.62 7.41
N ASP A 149 -3.57 -12.89 8.49
CA ASP A 149 -3.31 -13.31 9.86
C ASP A 149 -4.41 -12.75 10.78
N SER A 150 -5.34 -13.62 11.14
CA SER A 150 -6.45 -13.28 12.04
C SER A 150 -5.98 -12.96 13.46
N GLY A 151 -4.76 -13.33 13.84
CA GLY A 151 -4.15 -13.00 15.13
C GLY A 151 -3.35 -11.69 15.12
N TYR A 152 -3.42 -10.90 14.05
CA TYR A 152 -2.62 -9.67 13.95
C TYR A 152 -3.24 -8.52 14.74
N ALA A 153 -2.90 -8.46 16.03
CA ALA A 153 -3.46 -7.53 17.01
C ALA A 153 -3.48 -6.06 16.55
N PHE A 154 -2.41 -5.58 15.91
CA PHE A 154 -2.33 -4.18 15.44
C PHE A 154 -3.39 -3.84 14.38
N ALA A 155 -3.79 -4.78 13.52
CA ALA A 155 -4.85 -4.55 12.56
C ALA A 155 -6.23 -4.53 13.24
N HIS A 156 -6.46 -5.35 14.27
CA HIS A 156 -7.65 -5.26 15.13
C HIS A 156 -7.76 -3.88 15.79
N TYR A 157 -6.70 -3.41 16.46
CA TYR A 157 -6.67 -2.09 17.07
C TYR A 157 -6.98 -0.97 16.07
N ASN A 158 -6.32 -0.98 14.91
CA ASN A 158 -6.47 0.08 13.92
C ASN A 158 -7.82 0.06 13.19
N LEU A 159 -8.39 -1.12 12.95
CA LEU A 159 -9.73 -1.26 12.38
C LEU A 159 -10.81 -0.83 13.38
N GLY A 160 -10.66 -1.19 14.66
CA GLY A 160 -11.53 -0.70 15.73
C GLY A 160 -11.54 0.84 15.79
N LEU A 161 -10.35 1.46 15.81
CA LEU A 161 -10.21 2.92 15.75
C LEU A 161 -10.86 3.56 14.52
N LEU A 162 -10.74 2.91 13.36
CA LEU A 162 -11.37 3.40 12.13
C LEU A 162 -12.89 3.37 12.25
N LEU A 163 -13.45 2.26 12.72
CA LEU A 163 -14.89 2.04 12.86
C LEU A 163 -15.51 3.01 13.87
N ASP A 164 -14.90 3.13 15.04
CA ASP A 164 -15.38 3.98 16.12
C ASP A 164 -15.21 5.48 15.79
N ALA A 165 -13.96 5.94 15.69
CA ALA A 165 -13.65 7.36 15.67
C ALA A 165 -13.94 8.05 14.33
N HIS A 166 -13.89 7.32 13.21
CA HIS A 166 -14.02 7.92 11.88
C HIS A 166 -15.31 7.54 11.15
N LEU A 167 -15.75 6.28 11.28
CA LEU A 167 -16.97 5.80 10.62
C LEU A 167 -18.21 5.88 11.52
N ARG A 168 -18.06 6.24 12.80
CA ARG A 168 -19.17 6.38 13.76
C ARG A 168 -19.99 5.10 13.92
N ARG A 169 -19.30 3.96 13.89
CA ARG A 169 -19.83 2.60 14.06
C ARG A 169 -19.19 1.92 15.28
N PRO A 170 -19.42 2.45 16.50
CA PRO A 170 -18.73 1.98 17.70
C PRO A 170 -19.08 0.52 18.05
N THR A 171 -20.32 0.08 17.81
CA THR A 171 -20.74 -1.31 18.04
C THR A 171 -19.97 -2.31 17.17
N ASP A 172 -19.63 -1.93 15.94
CA ASP A 172 -18.81 -2.76 15.04
C ASP A 172 -17.32 -2.76 15.44
N ALA A 173 -16.86 -1.75 16.20
CA ALA A 173 -15.49 -1.69 16.70
C ALA A 173 -15.24 -2.64 17.89
N LEU A 174 -16.27 -2.90 18.71
CA LEU A 174 -16.20 -3.77 19.90
C LEU A 174 -15.50 -5.13 19.66
N PRO A 175 -15.89 -5.96 18.68
CA PRO A 175 -15.21 -7.23 18.45
C PRO A 175 -13.72 -7.07 18.15
N HIS A 176 -13.33 -5.99 17.47
CA HIS A 176 -11.93 -5.73 17.17
C HIS A 176 -11.14 -5.28 18.41
N TYR A 177 -11.69 -4.39 19.24
CA TYR A 177 -11.03 -4.00 20.49
C TYR A 177 -10.90 -5.16 21.48
N ARG A 178 -11.92 -5.99 21.62
CA ARG A 178 -11.87 -7.19 22.46
C ARG A 178 -10.82 -8.17 21.98
N GLU A 179 -10.74 -8.41 20.67
CA GLU A 179 -9.73 -9.32 20.11
C GLU A 179 -8.31 -8.76 20.23
N TYR A 180 -8.12 -7.44 20.04
CA TYR A 180 -6.85 -6.78 20.34
C TYR A 180 -6.42 -7.02 21.79
N LEU A 181 -7.30 -6.71 22.76
CA LEU A 181 -7.03 -6.93 24.18
C LEU A 181 -6.70 -8.40 24.46
N ARG A 182 -7.47 -9.34 23.91
CA ARG A 182 -7.21 -10.78 24.08
C ARG A 182 -5.83 -11.18 23.57
N LEU A 183 -5.42 -10.66 22.41
CA LEU A 183 -4.13 -10.96 21.78
C LEU A 183 -2.94 -10.31 22.48
N THR A 184 -3.15 -9.19 23.19
CA THR A 184 -2.07 -8.44 23.86
C THR A 184 -2.00 -8.63 25.38
N GLY A 185 -2.88 -9.44 25.97
CA GLY A 185 -2.89 -9.72 27.41
C GLY A 185 -3.89 -8.90 28.24
N GLY A 186 -4.67 -8.04 27.59
CA GLY A 186 -5.86 -7.41 28.19
C GLY A 186 -5.57 -6.21 29.11
N ASP A 187 -4.37 -5.64 29.05
CA ASP A 187 -3.88 -4.61 29.98
C ASP A 187 -3.76 -3.19 29.37
N ASP A 188 -4.11 -2.98 28.09
CA ASP A 188 -4.21 -1.63 27.51
C ASP A 188 -5.46 -0.91 28.06
N LEU A 189 -5.25 -0.20 29.17
CA LEU A 189 -6.27 0.57 29.88
C LEU A 189 -7.05 1.54 28.99
N ARG A 190 -6.44 2.05 27.91
CA ARG A 190 -7.12 2.98 27.00
C ARG A 190 -8.18 2.24 26.20
N VAL A 191 -7.82 1.08 25.65
CA VAL A 191 -8.76 0.28 24.87
C VAL A 191 -9.83 -0.33 25.77
N MET A 192 -9.49 -0.73 27.00
CA MET A 192 -10.48 -1.14 27.99
C MET A 192 -11.52 -0.04 28.27
N ALA A 193 -11.07 1.21 28.43
CA ALA A 193 -11.97 2.34 28.64
C ALA A 193 -12.90 2.57 27.45
N TRP A 194 -12.39 2.48 26.21
CA TRP A 194 -13.23 2.58 25.01
C TRP A 194 -14.27 1.45 24.94
N VAL A 195 -13.88 0.21 25.23
CA VAL A 195 -14.82 -0.92 25.27
C VAL A 195 -15.93 -0.68 26.29
N ALA A 196 -15.57 -0.32 27.53
CA ALA A 196 -16.52 -0.06 28.60
C ALA A 196 -17.49 1.09 28.26
N GLN A 197 -16.96 2.16 27.65
CA GLN A 197 -17.79 3.29 27.20
C GLN A 197 -18.79 2.85 26.14
N ILE A 198 -18.33 2.17 25.08
CA ILE A 198 -19.20 1.75 23.98
C ILE A 198 -20.29 0.79 24.49
N GLU A 199 -19.96 -0.14 25.39
CA GLU A 199 -20.93 -1.05 26.00
C GLU A 199 -21.97 -0.32 26.87
N ALA A 200 -21.55 0.67 27.66
CA ALA A 200 -22.46 1.47 28.47
C ALA A 200 -23.44 2.30 27.62
N GLU A 201 -22.98 2.80 26.47
CA GLU A 201 -23.80 3.57 25.52
C GLU A 201 -24.69 2.66 24.63
N ASN A 202 -24.37 1.37 24.53
CA ASN A 202 -25.06 0.40 23.66
C ASN A 202 -25.33 -0.90 24.41
N PRO A 203 -26.19 -0.88 25.45
CA PRO A 203 -26.48 -2.08 26.23
C PRO A 203 -27.05 -3.18 25.32
N PRO A 204 -26.70 -4.45 25.54
CA PRO A 204 -27.30 -5.55 24.81
C PRO A 204 -28.82 -5.52 25.00
N ALA A 205 -29.58 -5.83 23.95
CA ALA A 205 -31.02 -5.94 24.05
C ALA A 205 -31.35 -6.90 25.22
N GLU A 206 -32.13 -6.42 26.20
CA GLU A 206 -32.56 -7.25 27.32
C GLU A 206 -33.13 -8.55 26.75
N ALA A 207 -32.58 -9.69 27.18
CA ALA A 207 -33.20 -10.97 26.88
C ALA A 207 -34.65 -10.88 27.37
N PRO A 208 -35.65 -11.26 26.55
CA PRO A 208 -37.04 -11.16 26.95
C PRO A 208 -37.19 -11.83 28.31
N ALA A 209 -37.71 -11.07 29.29
CA ALA A 209 -37.92 -11.54 30.64
C ALA A 209 -38.57 -12.92 30.55
N SER A 210 -37.84 -13.95 30.99
CA SER A 210 -38.33 -15.32 31.06
C SER A 210 -39.72 -15.25 31.69
N ALA A 211 -40.76 -15.49 30.88
CA ALA A 211 -42.13 -15.44 31.33
C ALA A 211 -42.23 -16.33 32.58
N ALA A 212 -42.51 -15.71 33.72
CA ALA A 212 -42.77 -16.44 34.94
C ALA A 212 -43.88 -17.46 34.63
N PRO A 213 -43.74 -18.74 35.01
CA PRO A 213 -44.79 -19.71 34.78
C PRO A 213 -46.08 -19.19 35.43
N PRO A 214 -47.25 -19.37 34.80
CA PRO A 214 -48.51 -18.92 35.37
C PRO A 214 -48.68 -19.53 36.76
N ASP A 215 -48.94 -18.66 37.73
CA ASP A 215 -49.21 -19.01 39.12
C ASP A 215 -50.32 -20.07 39.17
N GLY A 216 -49.93 -21.30 39.56
CA GLY A 216 -50.78 -22.48 39.62
C GLY A 216 -51.73 -22.46 40.82
N SER A 217 -52.40 -21.33 41.03
CA SER A 217 -53.32 -21.10 42.14
C SER A 217 -54.78 -21.21 41.70
N GLU A 218 -55.19 -22.42 41.29
CA GLU A 218 -56.62 -22.80 41.26
C GLU A 218 -56.80 -24.19 41.86
N VAL A 219 -56.98 -24.25 43.18
CA VAL A 219 -57.83 -25.26 43.82
C VAL A 219 -58.60 -24.54 44.94
N GLN A 220 -59.80 -24.08 44.61
CA GLN A 220 -60.83 -23.75 45.60
C GLN A 220 -61.62 -25.02 45.98
N PRO A 221 -62.25 -25.05 47.17
CA PRO A 221 -62.59 -26.26 47.92
C PRO A 221 -63.72 -27.12 47.35
#